data_AF-A0A6J6MP01-F1
#
_entry.id   AF-A0A6J6MP01-F1
#
_cell.length_a   1.000
_cell.length_b   1.000
_cell.length_c   1.000
_cell.angle_alpha   90.00
_cell.angle_beta   90.00
_cell.angle_gamma   90.00
#
_symmetry.space_group_name_H-M   'P 1'
#
loop_
_entity.id
_entity.type
_entity.pdbx_description
1 polymer ?
#
loop_
_entity_poly.entity_id
_entity_poly.type
_entity_poly.pdbx_seq_one_letter_code
_entity_poly.pdbx_strand_id
1 'polypeptide(L)'
;MIRKPDENQVGVYEYLLKKNASMYSVAFALNELGDIYLVGRLPLAAISEREIDRILGAVLQYSDSCFNPLLELGFSSSIRREWAWRVSRGESLANLQAFQHLI
;
A
#
# COMPACT_ATOMS: atom_id res chain seq x y z
N MET A 1 -6.60 1.38 -1.19
CA MET A 1 -6.63 1.97 0.17
C MET A 1 -6.09 0.93 1.13
N ILE A 2 -5.11 1.29 1.94
CA ILE A 2 -4.55 0.42 2.99
C ILE A 2 -5.01 0.98 4.33
N ARG A 3 -5.42 0.12 5.25
CA ARG A 3 -5.88 0.56 6.57
C ARG A 3 -4.74 1.24 7.34
N LYS A 4 -5.08 1.98 8.39
CA LYS A 4 -4.08 2.48 9.34
C LYS A 4 -3.15 1.34 9.77
N PRO A 5 -1.81 1.51 9.72
CA PRO A 5 -0.87 0.49 10.18
C PRO A 5 -1.10 0.10 11.63
N ASP A 6 -1.16 -1.22 11.88
CA ASP A 6 -1.35 -1.79 13.21
C ASP A 6 -0.10 -1.58 14.09
N GLU A 7 1.08 -1.60 13.47
CA GLU A 7 2.37 -1.44 14.13
C GLU A 7 3.36 -0.64 13.26
N ASN A 8 4.51 -0.26 13.85
CA ASN A 8 5.62 0.43 13.17
C ASN A 8 5.20 1.62 12.27
N GLN A 9 4.28 2.45 12.77
CA GLN A 9 3.74 3.60 12.02
C GLN A 9 4.83 4.56 11.54
N VAL A 10 5.86 4.81 12.35
CA VAL A 10 7.00 5.68 11.98
C VAL A 10 7.73 5.13 10.76
N GLY A 11 8.06 3.83 10.74
CA GLY A 11 8.74 3.21 9.60
C GLY A 11 7.87 3.21 8.34
N VAL A 12 6.57 2.97 8.47
CA VAL A 12 5.62 3.09 7.37
C VAL A 12 5.59 4.52 6.82
N TYR A 13 5.45 5.53 7.67
CA TYR A 13 5.36 6.93 7.22
C TYR A 13 6.68 7.43 6.62
N GLU A 14 7.82 7.04 7.16
CA GLU A 14 9.13 7.33 6.57
C GLU A 14 9.26 6.72 5.17
N TYR A 15 8.83 5.47 5.00
CA TYR A 15 8.81 4.81 3.69
C TYR A 15 7.92 5.57 2.69
N LEU A 16 6.71 5.95 3.09
CA LEU A 16 5.78 6.72 2.25
C LEU A 16 6.36 8.09 1.84
N LEU A 17 6.97 8.81 2.79
CA LEU A 17 7.60 10.11 2.51
C LEU A 17 8.76 9.98 1.52
N LYS A 18 9.61 8.95 1.67
CA LYS A 18 10.70 8.67 0.72
C LYS A 18 10.16 8.31 -0.66
N LYS A 19 9.08 7.52 -0.74
CA LYS A 19 8.45 7.15 -2.03
C LYS A 19 7.86 8.37 -2.74
N ASN A 20 7.14 9.22 -2.02
CA ASN A 20 6.52 10.43 -2.55
C ASN A 20 7.50 11.32 -3.33
N ALA A 21 8.77 11.39 -2.92
CA ALA A 21 9.79 12.19 -3.60
C ALA A 21 10.08 11.76 -5.05
N SER A 22 9.79 10.51 -5.40
CA SER A 22 10.05 9.95 -6.74
C SER A 22 8.79 9.77 -7.60
N MET A 23 7.61 10.10 -7.07
CA MET A 23 6.34 9.79 -7.72
C MET A 23 5.91 10.86 -8.70
N TYR A 24 5.16 10.44 -9.72
CA TYR A 24 4.58 11.32 -10.73
C TYR A 24 3.09 11.55 -10.49
N SER A 25 2.66 12.81 -10.47
CA SER A 25 1.27 13.28 -10.43
C SER A 25 0.40 12.88 -9.22
N VAL A 26 0.78 11.83 -8.48
CA VAL A 26 0.09 11.35 -7.28
C VAL A 26 1.09 11.14 -6.16
N ALA A 27 0.60 11.21 -4.93
CA ALA A 27 1.37 10.97 -3.73
C ALA A 27 0.52 10.20 -2.70
N PHE A 28 1.19 9.49 -1.79
CA PHE A 28 0.55 8.89 -0.63
C PHE A 28 0.13 9.98 0.38
N ALA A 29 -1.06 9.81 0.92
CA ALA A 29 -1.64 10.64 1.97
C ALA A 29 -2.37 9.77 3.00
N LEU A 30 -2.69 10.38 4.15
CA LEU A 30 -3.45 9.76 5.24
C LEU A 30 -4.81 10.46 5.38
N ASN A 31 -5.87 9.68 5.60
CA ASN A 31 -7.18 10.24 5.94
C ASN A 31 -7.27 10.47 7.46
N GLU A 32 -8.41 10.97 7.95
CA GLU A 32 -8.64 11.23 9.38
C GLU A 32 -8.52 9.97 10.26
N LEU A 33 -8.79 8.79 9.70
CA LEU A 33 -8.65 7.50 10.38
C LEU A 33 -7.21 6.97 10.35
N GLY A 34 -6.32 7.62 9.60
CA GLY A 34 -4.94 7.18 9.37
C GLY A 34 -4.78 6.13 8.27
N ASP A 35 -5.83 5.87 7.48
CA ASP A 35 -5.76 4.98 6.32
C ASP A 35 -4.97 5.64 5.18
N ILE A 36 -4.17 4.83 4.49
CA ILE A 36 -3.26 5.26 3.42
C ILE A 36 -3.97 5.19 2.07
N TYR A 37 -3.89 6.27 1.30
CA TYR A 37 -4.44 6.36 -0.05
C TYR A 37 -3.58 7.23 -0.97
N LEU A 38 -3.81 7.11 -2.28
CA LEU A 38 -3.16 7.95 -3.30
C LEU A 38 -4.04 9.16 -3.63
N VAL A 39 -3.43 10.33 -3.73
CA VAL A 39 -4.08 11.57 -4.13
C VAL A 39 -3.24 12.28 -5.19
N GLY A 40 -3.90 12.84 -6.20
CA GLY A 40 -3.29 13.66 -7.24
C GLY A 40 -4.02 14.97 -7.42
N ARG A 41 -3.31 15.98 -7.92
CA ARG A 41 -3.89 17.28 -8.30
C ARG A 41 -3.32 17.69 -9.64
N LEU A 42 -4.19 18.07 -10.56
CA LEU A 42 -3.83 18.41 -11.93
C LEU A 42 -4.55 19.70 -12.34
N PRO A 43 -3.89 20.60 -13.09
CA PRO A 43 -4.57 21.72 -13.69
C PRO A 43 -5.50 21.21 -14.79
N LEU A 44 -6.65 21.87 -14.98
CA LEU A 44 -7.62 21.51 -16.01
C LEU A 44 -6.99 21.43 -17.41
N ALA A 45 -6.05 22.32 -17.71
CA ALA A 45 -5.34 22.35 -18.99
C ALA A 45 -4.45 21.13 -19.27
N ALA A 46 -4.08 20.36 -18.24
CA ALA A 46 -3.33 19.11 -18.41
C ALA A 46 -4.22 17.90 -18.73
N ILE A 47 -5.55 18.05 -18.68
CA ILE A 47 -6.48 16.95 -18.95
C ILE A 47 -6.43 16.60 -20.44
N SER A 48 -5.86 15.43 -20.72
CA SER A 48 -5.86 14.77 -22.02
C SER A 48 -5.96 13.26 -21.80
N GLU A 49 -6.41 12.52 -22.81
CA GLU A 49 -6.49 11.05 -22.75
C GLU A 49 -5.15 10.42 -22.37
N ARG A 50 -4.04 10.90 -22.95
CA ARG A 50 -2.69 10.42 -22.68
C ARG A 50 -2.25 10.68 -21.24
N GLU A 51 -2.58 11.86 -20.71
CA GLU A 51 -2.20 12.21 -19.35
C GLU A 51 -3.00 11.38 -18.34
N ILE A 52 -4.31 11.21 -18.57
CA ILE A 52 -5.17 10.35 -17.73
C ILE A 52 -4.64 8.91 -17.72
N ASP A 53 -4.35 8.34 -18.89
CA ASP A 53 -3.80 6.98 -19.00
C ASP A 53 -2.50 6.82 -18.20
N ARG A 54 -1.59 7.79 -18.34
CA ARG A 54 -0.33 7.81 -17.58
C ARG A 54 -0.55 7.86 -16.08
N ILE A 55 -1.50 8.66 -15.60
CA ILE A 55 -1.82 8.77 -14.18
C ILE A 55 -2.43 7.48 -13.65
N LEU A 56 -3.36 6.87 -14.40
CA LEU A 56 -3.95 5.59 -14.01
C LEU A 56 -2.91 4.47 -13.97
N GLY A 57 -1.99 4.44 -14.93
CA GLY A 57 -0.84 3.53 -14.92
C GLY A 57 0.05 3.75 -13.70
N ALA A 58 0.34 5.01 -13.34
CA ALA A 58 1.11 5.34 -12.15
C ALA A 58 0.39 4.89 -10.86
N VAL A 59 -0.92 5.11 -10.75
CA VAL A 59 -1.74 4.66 -9.60
C VAL A 59 -1.68 3.14 -9.44
N LEU A 60 -1.83 2.38 -10.54
CA LEU A 60 -1.71 0.92 -10.51
C LEU A 60 -0.32 0.49 -10.06
N GLN A 61 0.73 1.03 -10.69
CA GLN A 61 2.11 0.69 -10.39
C GLN A 61 2.47 0.96 -8.92
N TYR A 62 2.10 2.13 -8.39
CA TYR A 62 2.41 2.50 -7.02
C TYR A 62 1.61 1.69 -6.00
N SER A 63 0.36 1.35 -6.33
CA SER A 63 -0.47 0.48 -5.48
C SER A 63 0.15 -0.92 -5.39
N ASP A 64 0.49 -1.53 -6.52
CA ASP A 64 1.03 -2.90 -6.55
C ASP A 64 2.43 -2.97 -5.92
N SER A 65 3.33 -2.07 -6.32
CA SER A 65 4.72 -2.12 -5.86
C SER A 65 4.91 -1.78 -4.39
N CYS A 66 4.00 -1.01 -3.79
CA CYS A 66 4.09 -0.65 -2.38
C CYS A 66 3.25 -1.54 -1.46
N PHE A 67 2.39 -2.42 -1.99
CA PHE A 67 1.45 -3.20 -1.19
C PHE A 67 2.16 -4.13 -0.19
N ASN A 68 2.96 -5.09 -0.68
CA ASN A 68 3.66 -6.04 0.20
C ASN A 68 4.63 -5.36 1.17
N PRO A 69 5.47 -4.40 0.74
CA PRO A 69 6.33 -3.66 1.67
C PRO A 69 5.56 -2.98 2.80
N LEU A 70 4.39 -2.38 2.51
CA LEU A 70 3.57 -1.74 3.54
C LEU A 70 2.93 -2.75 4.49
N LEU A 71 2.53 -3.92 3.98
CA LEU A 71 2.02 -5.01 4.81
C LEU A 71 3.10 -5.60 5.73
N GLU A 72 4.29 -5.84 5.21
CA GLU A 72 5.43 -6.31 6.00
C GLU A 72 5.82 -5.29 7.07
N LEU A 73 5.90 -4.00 6.71
CA LEU A 73 6.29 -2.95 7.64
C LEU A 73 5.25 -2.73 8.74
N GLY A 74 3.96 -2.70 8.40
CA GLY A 74 2.90 -2.19 9.29
C GLY A 74 1.91 -3.22 9.82
N PHE A 75 1.96 -4.47 9.36
CA PHE A 75 0.94 -5.49 9.65
C PHE A 75 1.52 -6.90 9.91
N SER A 76 2.83 -7.02 10.15
CA SER A 76 3.52 -8.30 10.37
C SER A 76 2.84 -9.18 11.43
N SER A 77 2.50 -8.63 12.59
CA SER A 77 1.83 -9.35 13.67
C SER A 77 0.43 -9.83 13.27
N SER A 78 -0.33 -9.02 12.53
CA SER A 78 -1.66 -9.39 12.02
C SER A 78 -1.57 -10.50 10.98
N ILE A 79 -0.55 -10.47 10.11
CA ILE A 79 -0.26 -11.52 9.13
C ILE A 79 0.07 -12.85 9.84
N ARG A 80 0.93 -12.82 10.86
CA ARG A 80 1.27 -14.03 11.66
C ARG A 80 0.02 -14.65 12.31
N ARG A 81 -0.87 -13.82 12.86
CA ARG A 81 -2.13 -14.28 13.47
C ARG A 81 -3.07 -14.91 12.44
N GLU A 82 -3.26 -14.24 11.31
CA GLU A 82 -4.11 -14.74 10.21
C GLU A 82 -3.56 -16.06 9.66
N TRP A 83 -2.24 -16.17 9.50
CA TRP A 83 -1.58 -17.41 9.07
C TRP A 83 -1.89 -18.56 10.03
N ALA A 84 -1.64 -18.37 11.33
CA ALA A 84 -1.90 -19.40 12.34
C ALA A 84 -3.38 -19.81 12.37
N TRP A 85 -4.29 -18.84 12.22
CA TRP A 85 -5.72 -19.10 12.16
C TRP A 85 -6.09 -19.97 10.95
N ARG A 86 -5.57 -19.66 9.75
CA ARG A 86 -5.84 -20.45 8.54
C ARG A 86 -5.28 -21.86 8.62
N VAL A 87 -4.05 -22.02 9.12
CA VAL A 87 -3.44 -23.35 9.34
C VAL A 87 -4.29 -24.18 10.29
N SER A 88 -4.80 -23.58 11.38
CA SER A 88 -5.62 -24.31 12.36
C SER A 88 -6.97 -24.80 11.80
N ARG A 89 -7.44 -24.22 10.70
CA ARG A 89 -8.74 -24.52 10.07
C ARG A 89 -8.64 -25.21 8.70
N GLY A 90 -7.43 -25.41 8.18
CA GLY A 90 -7.24 -25.96 6.83
C GLY A 90 -7.65 -24.99 5.71
N GLU A 91 -7.66 -23.68 5.98
CA GLU A 91 -8.01 -22.65 5.00
C GLU A 91 -6.84 -22.35 4.04
N SER A 92 -7.16 -21.83 2.85
CA SER A 92 -6.16 -21.54 1.82
C SER A 92 -5.18 -20.43 2.24
N LEU A 93 -3.87 -20.67 2.05
CA LEU A 93 -2.79 -19.72 2.32
C LEU A 93 -2.33 -18.94 1.08
N ALA A 94 -2.98 -19.09 -0.08
CA ALA A 94 -2.49 -18.55 -1.36
C ALA A 94 -2.07 -17.07 -1.29
N ASN A 95 -2.91 -16.22 -0.69
CA ASN A 95 -2.64 -14.77 -0.57
C ASN A 95 -1.60 -14.42 0.50
N LEU A 96 -1.27 -15.35 1.40
CA LEU A 96 -0.28 -15.16 2.45
C LEU A 96 1.10 -15.70 2.06
N GLN A 97 1.21 -16.48 0.98
CA GLN A 97 2.48 -17.10 0.55
C GLN A 97 3.62 -16.09 0.39
N ALA A 98 3.32 -14.87 -0.08
CA ALA A 98 4.31 -13.80 -0.18
C ALA A 98 4.97 -13.45 1.17
N PHE A 99 4.28 -13.69 2.28
CA PHE A 99 4.70 -13.40 3.65
C PHE A 99 5.18 -14.62 4.42
N GLN A 100 5.43 -15.76 3.76
CA GLN A 100 5.88 -16.99 4.43
C GLN A 100 7.17 -16.79 5.25
N HIS A 101 8.03 -15.86 4.81
CA HIS A 101 9.27 -15.49 5.50
C HIS A 101 9.03 -14.78 6.85
N LEU A 102 7.80 -14.35 7.14
CA LEU A 102 7.40 -13.74 8.41
C LEU A 102 6.89 -14.76 9.42
N ILE A 103 6.88 -16.07 9.16
CA ILE A 103 6.35 -17.07 10.10
C ILE A 103 7.48 -17.61 10.97
#